data_AF-G3T9M9-F1
#
_entry.id   AF-G3T9M9-F1
#
_cell.length_a   1.000
_cell.length_b   1.000
_cell.length_c   1.000
_cell.angle_alpha   90.00
_cell.angle_beta   90.00
_cell.angle_gamma   90.00
#
_symmetry.space_group_name_H-M   'P 1'
#
loop_
_entity.id
_entity.type
_entity.pdbx_description
1 polymer ?
#
loop_
_entity_poly.entity_id
_entity_poly.type
_entity_poly.pdbx_seq_one_letter_code
_entity_poly.pdbx_strand_id
1 'polypeptide(L)'
;MLVRFGRRRGQVKESTEMKNSEKDQVLYPPLLPSKVDLHQVTIIPHNEWKRIKDSLDSLTREAASLRAERKAKKEMHFRSQEVVKHWTNTYAGMKEQKLEAKKKRDEEVEAERQMLDMEEAIHKQGERKKAIENARQCQFYRTERVKNFHSGLLLSRVMKERDAQVEFRKTKIKSDEKWEEQLKLNIEKAFKEEQEKAERHRRDRVALANDHLKQYKKYKERVSKSHKYQKQDAEEIKRQNSLYEIEMRKKVEKKKEEIHESRRLFFEHMNDKNIIKAVEQQQQAEEDEKIRNFIKAKKRLTQMRNEKEAETHRLMEERRERINNFLSELIKEKLDNEDLIIARDIAEAEAEREKREIERYEKNKEEVKAIAEYRAIVMKNKEEEERQRKISAKEQLLDILKADQIFLEHEKEKKRKADEECRKVQDAHIQQMAKNKFNAKLSKEAEIDYCRLTEAIAVEKEKEFQNYAREVIESESQSTNKYIYPLVKAVQEGPGGGHGPVFVDRGGLRPSYQTNDVTGVQLPFYNSHGSKYNFQRSKQRLGFTW
;
A
#
# COMPACT_ATOMS: atom_id res chain seq x y z
N MET A 1 49.75 -20.88 -51.73
CA MET A 1 49.29 -21.69 -52.88
C MET A 1 49.01 -20.71 -54.02
N LEU A 2 49.74 -20.75 -55.13
CA LEU A 2 49.46 -21.55 -56.34
C LEU A 2 48.03 -21.31 -56.88
N VAL A 3 47.78 -20.94 -58.14
CA VAL A 3 48.63 -20.41 -59.24
C VAL A 3 47.69 -19.85 -60.35
N ARG A 4 48.12 -18.80 -61.09
CA ARG A 4 47.77 -18.36 -62.49
C ARG A 4 46.31 -18.56 -63.01
N PHE A 5 45.69 -17.61 -63.73
CA PHE A 5 46.09 -17.15 -65.07
C PHE A 5 45.67 -15.69 -65.36
N GLY A 6 46.51 -14.96 -66.11
CA GLY A 6 46.08 -13.84 -66.98
C GLY A 6 45.86 -14.35 -68.42
N ARG A 7 45.67 -13.55 -69.47
CA ARG A 7 45.66 -12.09 -69.71
C ARG A 7 44.80 -11.83 -70.96
N ARG A 8 44.21 -10.64 -71.11
CA ARG A 8 44.35 -9.77 -72.31
C ARG A 8 43.59 -8.45 -72.10
N ARG A 9 44.33 -7.34 -71.97
CA ARG A 9 43.85 -5.99 -72.33
C ARG A 9 44.23 -5.75 -73.79
N GLY A 10 43.33 -5.16 -74.56
CA GLY A 10 43.56 -4.67 -75.92
C GLY A 10 42.56 -3.53 -76.19
N GLN A 11 43.03 -2.45 -76.80
CA GLN A 11 42.27 -1.20 -76.93
C GLN A 11 41.06 -1.35 -77.85
N VAL A 12 39.96 -0.68 -77.53
CA VAL A 12 38.91 -0.34 -78.49
C VAL A 12 39.22 1.02 -79.09
N LYS A 13 39.10 1.12 -80.40
CA LYS A 13 39.44 2.29 -81.23
C LYS A 13 38.18 3.14 -81.43
N GLU A 14 38.34 4.46 -81.46
CA GLU A 14 37.27 5.41 -81.78
C GLU A 14 36.77 5.24 -83.22
N SER A 15 35.46 5.47 -83.45
CA SER A 15 34.98 6.29 -84.57
C SER A 15 33.45 6.45 -84.58
N THR A 16 33.01 7.69 -84.86
CA THR A 16 31.67 8.09 -85.35
C THR A 16 30.46 7.89 -84.43
N GLU A 17 30.21 8.89 -83.58
CA GLU A 17 28.84 9.41 -83.46
C GLU A 17 28.43 10.02 -84.81
N MET A 18 27.31 9.59 -85.40
CA MET A 18 26.61 10.39 -86.41
C MET A 18 25.42 11.07 -85.72
N LYS A 19 25.60 12.32 -85.30
CA LYS A 19 24.51 13.16 -84.79
C LYS A 19 23.72 13.76 -85.95
N ASN A 20 22.42 13.93 -85.70
CA ASN A 20 21.44 14.45 -86.65
C ASN A 20 21.78 15.86 -87.13
N SER A 21 21.41 16.18 -88.36
CA SER A 21 21.22 17.56 -88.83
C SER A 21 19.97 17.65 -89.70
N GLU A 22 18.87 18.14 -89.11
CA GLU A 22 17.82 18.73 -89.93
C GLU A 22 18.29 20.10 -90.43
N LYS A 23 18.00 20.35 -91.71
CA LYS A 23 17.59 21.62 -92.32
C LYS A 23 18.02 22.91 -91.59
N ASP A 24 18.85 23.70 -92.26
CA ASP A 24 18.65 25.16 -92.28
C ASP A 24 19.02 25.76 -93.64
N GLN A 25 18.56 26.99 -93.89
CA GLN A 25 18.39 27.55 -95.24
C GLN A 25 19.53 28.45 -95.74
N VAL A 26 19.86 28.30 -97.04
CA VAL A 26 20.17 29.35 -98.03
C VAL A 26 21.34 30.35 -97.76
N LEU A 27 22.34 30.37 -98.65
CA LEU A 27 22.61 31.52 -99.54
C LEU A 27 23.51 31.15 -100.75
N TYR A 28 23.33 31.85 -101.87
CA TYR A 28 23.97 31.68 -103.21
C TYR A 28 25.27 32.54 -103.35
N PRO A 29 26.13 32.48 -104.42
CA PRO A 29 25.79 32.47 -105.86
C PRO A 29 26.65 31.61 -106.84
N PRO A 30 26.28 31.52 -108.15
CA PRO A 30 26.86 30.60 -109.14
C PRO A 30 27.68 31.25 -110.27
N LEU A 31 28.55 30.48 -110.96
CA LEU A 31 29.07 30.80 -112.30
C LEU A 31 29.34 29.53 -113.14
N LEU A 32 28.99 29.58 -114.43
CA LEU A 32 29.50 28.70 -115.51
C LEU A 32 30.04 29.59 -116.64
N PRO A 33 31.18 29.22 -117.25
CA PRO A 33 31.45 29.57 -118.65
C PRO A 33 31.79 28.34 -119.53
N SER A 34 31.68 28.49 -120.85
CA SER A 34 31.72 27.42 -121.87
C SER A 34 32.85 27.57 -122.91
N LYS A 35 32.95 26.56 -123.82
CA LYS A 35 33.70 26.41 -125.11
C LYS A 35 34.69 25.20 -125.05
N VAL A 36 34.85 24.30 -126.05
CA VAL A 36 34.62 24.34 -127.54
C VAL A 36 34.19 22.94 -128.13
N ASP A 37 33.41 22.95 -129.24
CA ASP A 37 33.12 21.98 -130.35
C ASP A 37 32.73 20.48 -130.22
N LEU A 38 31.89 20.05 -131.19
CA LEU A 38 31.11 18.79 -131.22
C LEU A 38 30.99 18.15 -132.63
N HIS A 39 32.03 17.49 -133.17
CA HIS A 39 31.98 16.86 -134.53
C HIS A 39 32.42 15.38 -134.59
N GLN A 40 32.31 14.60 -133.49
CA GLN A 40 32.77 13.18 -133.45
C GLN A 40 31.85 12.22 -132.65
N VAL A 41 30.55 12.07 -132.98
CA VAL A 41 29.66 11.11 -132.27
C VAL A 41 28.71 10.35 -133.20
N THR A 42 28.66 9.02 -133.06
CA THR A 42 27.70 8.11 -133.70
C THR A 42 26.57 7.75 -132.72
N ILE A 43 25.31 7.69 -133.18
CA ILE A 43 24.12 7.51 -132.32
C ILE A 43 23.50 6.11 -132.49
N ILE A 44 23.26 5.41 -131.38
CA ILE A 44 22.60 4.08 -131.33
C ILE A 44 21.13 4.24 -130.90
N PRO A 45 20.15 3.50 -131.50
CA PRO A 45 18.74 3.57 -131.10
C PRO A 45 18.44 2.99 -129.70
N HIS A 46 17.58 3.68 -128.95
CA HIS A 46 17.23 3.38 -127.54
C HIS A 46 16.68 1.96 -127.27
N ASN A 47 16.02 1.35 -128.26
CA ASN A 47 15.32 0.07 -128.06
C ASN A 47 16.29 -1.13 -127.97
N GLU A 48 17.35 -1.13 -128.79
CA GLU A 48 18.45 -2.11 -128.71
C GLU A 48 19.14 -2.03 -127.34
N TRP A 49 19.42 -0.81 -126.86
CA TRP A 49 20.05 -0.55 -125.57
C TRP A 49 19.21 -1.08 -124.40
N LYS A 50 17.88 -0.90 -124.42
CA LYS A 50 16.98 -1.48 -123.40
C LYS A 50 17.00 -3.02 -123.41
N ARG A 51 16.89 -3.67 -124.58
CA ARG A 51 16.89 -5.14 -124.68
C ARG A 51 18.16 -5.76 -124.07
N ILE A 52 19.32 -5.20 -124.40
CA ILE A 52 20.62 -5.67 -123.89
C ILE A 52 20.73 -5.45 -122.38
N LYS A 53 20.24 -4.32 -121.88
CA LYS A 53 20.20 -4.03 -120.44
C LYS A 53 19.29 -5.01 -119.68
N ASP A 54 18.09 -5.29 -120.22
CA ASP A 54 17.11 -6.15 -119.57
C ASP A 54 17.52 -7.64 -119.55
N SER A 55 18.26 -8.15 -120.54
CA SER A 55 18.74 -9.53 -120.53
C SER A 55 19.89 -9.75 -119.54
N LEU A 56 20.79 -8.78 -119.39
CA LEU A 56 21.88 -8.80 -118.42
C LEU A 56 21.38 -8.69 -116.95
N ASP A 57 20.22 -8.07 -116.72
CA ASP A 57 19.63 -7.86 -115.40
C ASP A 57 18.68 -8.98 -114.92
N SER A 58 18.57 -10.10 -115.63
CA SER A 58 17.64 -11.19 -115.29
C SER A 58 17.96 -11.86 -113.94
N LEU A 59 19.19 -12.36 -113.76
CA LEU A 59 19.65 -13.00 -112.53
C LEU A 59 19.72 -12.02 -111.34
N THR A 60 20.02 -10.74 -111.57
CA THR A 60 20.02 -9.70 -110.52
C THR A 60 18.59 -9.40 -110.04
N ARG A 61 17.59 -9.42 -110.94
CA ARG A 61 16.16 -9.31 -110.58
C ARG A 61 15.68 -10.52 -109.78
N GLU A 62 16.01 -11.75 -110.15
CA GLU A 62 15.63 -12.94 -109.37
C GLU A 62 16.24 -12.95 -107.97
N ALA A 63 17.54 -12.63 -107.86
CA ALA A 63 18.21 -12.50 -106.56
C ALA A 63 17.64 -11.35 -105.71
N ALA A 64 17.20 -10.24 -106.33
CA ALA A 64 16.51 -9.16 -105.65
C ALA A 64 15.13 -9.60 -105.15
N SER A 65 14.35 -10.32 -105.97
CA SER A 65 13.04 -10.88 -105.58
C SER A 65 13.16 -11.85 -104.40
N LEU A 66 14.11 -12.78 -104.41
CA LEU A 66 14.34 -13.70 -103.27
C LEU A 66 14.78 -12.98 -101.99
N ARG A 67 15.54 -11.88 -102.10
CA ARG A 67 15.89 -11.02 -100.95
C ARG A 67 14.69 -10.25 -100.43
N ALA A 68 13.86 -9.70 -101.32
CA ALA A 68 12.61 -9.02 -100.98
C ALA A 68 11.64 -9.98 -100.29
N GLU A 69 11.49 -11.20 -100.80
CA GLU A 69 10.64 -12.24 -100.21
C GLU A 69 11.15 -12.69 -98.82
N ARG A 70 12.47 -12.89 -98.65
CA ARG A 70 13.07 -13.15 -97.33
C ARG A 70 12.89 -11.98 -96.35
N LYS A 71 12.97 -10.73 -96.83
CA LYS A 71 12.71 -9.54 -96.02
C LYS A 71 11.24 -9.48 -95.61
N ALA A 72 10.31 -9.71 -96.54
CA ALA A 72 8.88 -9.79 -96.28
C ALA A 72 8.52 -10.93 -95.30
N LYS A 73 9.13 -12.11 -95.43
CA LYS A 73 8.94 -13.22 -94.47
C LYS A 73 9.44 -12.86 -93.06
N LYS A 74 10.59 -12.19 -92.93
CA LYS A 74 11.08 -11.69 -91.63
C LYS A 74 10.17 -10.60 -91.05
N GLU A 75 9.76 -9.64 -91.87
CA GLU A 75 8.82 -8.57 -91.51
C GLU A 75 7.49 -9.14 -91.00
N MET A 76 6.90 -10.10 -91.73
CA MET A 76 5.69 -10.80 -91.32
C MET A 76 5.89 -11.62 -90.04
N HIS A 77 7.08 -12.20 -89.83
CA HIS A 77 7.41 -12.89 -88.57
C HIS A 77 7.51 -11.92 -87.38
N PHE A 78 8.12 -10.74 -87.55
CA PHE A 78 8.16 -9.72 -86.51
C PHE A 78 6.75 -9.20 -86.18
N ARG A 79 5.94 -8.88 -87.18
CA ARG A 79 4.52 -8.50 -86.99
C ARG A 79 3.73 -9.61 -86.28
N SER A 80 3.97 -10.87 -86.62
CA SER A 80 3.37 -12.01 -85.92
C SER A 80 3.82 -12.11 -84.47
N GLN A 81 5.11 -11.92 -84.16
CA GLN A 81 5.60 -11.88 -82.78
C GLN A 81 5.00 -10.70 -81.99
N GLU A 82 4.86 -9.52 -82.58
CA GLU A 82 4.25 -8.36 -81.94
C GLU A 82 2.77 -8.60 -81.62
N VAL A 83 2.00 -9.17 -82.56
CA VAL A 83 0.62 -9.58 -82.31
C VAL A 83 0.55 -10.63 -81.18
N VAL A 84 1.44 -11.62 -81.16
CA VAL A 84 1.48 -12.67 -80.13
C VAL A 84 1.91 -12.15 -78.74
N LYS A 85 2.75 -11.10 -78.64
CA LYS A 85 3.08 -10.47 -77.34
C LYS A 85 1.84 -9.94 -76.61
N HIS A 86 0.82 -9.53 -77.36
CA HIS A 86 -0.45 -9.04 -76.81
C HIS A 86 -1.49 -10.15 -76.64
N TRP A 87 -1.17 -11.42 -76.94
CA TRP A 87 -2.07 -12.55 -76.74
C TRP A 87 -2.00 -13.10 -75.31
N THR A 88 -2.96 -12.66 -74.51
CA THR A 88 -3.20 -13.06 -73.12
C THR A 88 -3.22 -14.58 -72.89
N ASN A 89 -3.72 -15.34 -73.87
CA ASN A 89 -3.93 -16.80 -73.77
C ASN A 89 -2.68 -17.64 -74.12
N THR A 90 -1.52 -17.03 -74.32
CA THR A 90 -0.25 -17.75 -74.51
C THR A 90 0.30 -18.24 -73.17
N TYR A 91 0.98 -19.40 -73.12
CA TYR A 91 1.56 -19.95 -71.89
C TYR A 91 2.43 -18.95 -71.10
N ALA A 92 3.20 -18.10 -71.80
CA ALA A 92 3.96 -17.01 -71.19
C ALA A 92 3.05 -15.97 -70.51
N GLY A 93 2.05 -15.43 -71.22
CA GLY A 93 1.08 -14.49 -70.68
C GLY A 93 0.28 -15.06 -69.50
N MET A 94 -0.17 -16.32 -69.59
CA MET A 94 -0.83 -17.01 -68.47
C MET A 94 0.10 -17.18 -67.24
N LYS A 95 1.41 -17.37 -67.45
CA LYS A 95 2.39 -17.45 -66.36
C LYS A 95 2.63 -16.08 -65.73
N GLU A 96 2.74 -15.03 -66.55
CA GLU A 96 2.87 -13.64 -66.10
C GLU A 96 1.62 -13.21 -65.30
N GLN A 97 0.42 -13.44 -65.82
CA GLN A 97 -0.83 -13.21 -65.09
C GLN A 97 -0.92 -13.98 -63.76
N LYS A 98 -0.47 -15.24 -63.71
CA LYS A 98 -0.41 -16.01 -62.45
C LYS A 98 0.60 -15.43 -61.47
N LEU A 99 1.71 -14.87 -61.93
CA LEU A 99 2.69 -14.20 -61.09
C LEU A 99 2.17 -12.84 -60.60
N GLU A 100 1.52 -12.05 -61.44
CA GLU A 100 0.87 -10.79 -61.06
C GLU A 100 -0.29 -11.02 -60.09
N ALA A 101 -1.16 -12.00 -60.33
CA ALA A 101 -2.23 -12.39 -59.42
C ALA A 101 -1.72 -13.07 -58.14
N LYS A 102 -0.48 -13.58 -58.12
CA LYS A 102 0.18 -13.98 -56.87
C LYS A 102 0.70 -12.75 -56.13
N LYS A 103 1.43 -11.85 -56.81
CA LYS A 103 1.92 -10.59 -56.23
C LYS A 103 0.80 -9.78 -55.61
N LYS A 104 -0.31 -9.55 -56.33
CA LYS A 104 -1.48 -8.82 -55.80
C LYS A 104 -2.05 -9.48 -54.54
N ARG A 105 -2.19 -10.81 -54.50
CA ARG A 105 -2.64 -11.51 -53.29
C ARG A 105 -1.62 -11.47 -52.16
N ASP A 106 -0.33 -11.56 -52.46
CA ASP A 106 0.74 -11.43 -51.47
C ASP A 106 0.75 -9.98 -50.91
N GLU A 107 0.57 -8.96 -51.76
CA GLU A 107 0.43 -7.53 -51.41
C GLU A 107 -0.84 -7.25 -50.58
N GLU A 108 -1.98 -7.83 -50.96
CA GLU A 108 -3.25 -7.78 -50.21
C GLU A 108 -3.10 -8.42 -48.81
N VAL A 109 -2.47 -9.60 -48.72
CA VAL A 109 -2.22 -10.29 -47.44
C VAL A 109 -1.23 -9.53 -46.54
N GLU A 110 -0.18 -8.93 -47.11
CA GLU A 110 0.73 -8.09 -46.31
C GLU A 110 0.06 -6.76 -45.88
N ALA A 111 -0.85 -6.20 -46.69
CA ALA A 111 -1.67 -5.06 -46.29
C ALA A 111 -2.64 -5.42 -45.16
N GLU A 112 -3.31 -6.58 -45.23
CA GLU A 112 -4.14 -7.11 -44.14
C GLU A 112 -3.33 -7.31 -42.85
N ARG A 113 -2.11 -7.85 -42.94
CA ARG A 113 -1.21 -7.97 -41.78
C ARG A 113 -0.83 -6.62 -41.18
N GLN A 114 -0.48 -5.64 -42.01
CA GLN A 114 -0.18 -4.28 -41.54
C GLN A 114 -1.40 -3.64 -40.87
N MET A 115 -2.61 -3.86 -41.38
CA MET A 115 -3.85 -3.41 -40.73
C MET A 115 -4.04 -4.08 -39.36
N LEU A 116 -3.85 -5.40 -39.27
CA LEU A 116 -3.94 -6.14 -38.01
C LEU A 116 -2.88 -5.70 -36.98
N ASP A 117 -1.63 -5.48 -37.41
CA ASP A 117 -0.56 -4.97 -36.55
C ASP A 117 -0.88 -3.56 -36.02
N MET A 118 -1.46 -2.70 -36.85
CA MET A 118 -1.92 -1.37 -36.43
C MET A 118 -3.10 -1.45 -35.46
N GLU A 119 -4.09 -2.30 -35.72
CA GLU A 119 -5.24 -2.52 -34.83
C GLU A 119 -4.80 -3.10 -33.48
N GLU A 120 -3.89 -4.07 -33.47
CA GLU A 120 -3.36 -4.66 -32.24
C GLU A 120 -2.50 -3.66 -31.46
N ALA A 121 -1.72 -2.81 -32.15
CA ALA A 121 -0.98 -1.72 -31.53
C ALA A 121 -1.93 -0.68 -30.89
N ILE A 122 -3.01 -0.30 -31.57
CA ILE A 122 -4.06 0.57 -31.03
C ILE A 122 -4.74 -0.09 -29.82
N HIS A 123 -5.05 -1.39 -29.88
CA HIS A 123 -5.63 -2.13 -28.76
C HIS A 123 -4.71 -2.14 -27.55
N LYS A 124 -3.44 -2.54 -27.72
CA LYS A 124 -2.40 -2.56 -26.68
C LYS A 124 -2.16 -1.16 -26.11
N GLN A 125 -2.16 -0.11 -26.93
CA GLN A 125 -2.07 1.27 -26.48
C GLN A 125 -3.31 1.68 -25.67
N GLY A 126 -4.50 1.23 -26.08
CA GLY A 126 -5.76 1.41 -25.36
C GLY A 126 -5.76 0.73 -23.99
N GLU A 127 -5.32 -0.52 -23.91
CA GLU A 127 -5.15 -1.26 -22.65
C GLU A 127 -4.12 -0.60 -21.74
N ARG A 128 -2.96 -0.22 -22.27
CA ARG A 128 -1.94 0.54 -21.53
C ARG A 128 -2.50 1.86 -21.00
N LYS A 129 -3.29 2.59 -21.80
CA LYS A 129 -3.95 3.83 -21.37
C LYS A 129 -4.98 3.56 -20.25
N LYS A 130 -5.81 2.52 -20.38
CA LYS A 130 -6.75 2.09 -19.33
C LYS A 130 -6.02 1.72 -18.02
N ALA A 131 -4.91 0.99 -18.11
CA ALA A 131 -4.11 0.60 -16.96
C ALA A 131 -3.44 1.80 -16.26
N ILE A 132 -2.89 2.75 -17.04
CA ILE A 132 -2.34 4.00 -16.53
C ILE A 132 -3.43 4.84 -15.85
N GLU A 133 -4.61 4.94 -16.45
CA GLU A 133 -5.71 5.74 -15.90
C GLU A 133 -6.30 5.13 -14.62
N ASN A 134 -6.46 3.79 -14.58
CA ASN A 134 -6.81 3.08 -13.34
C ASN A 134 -5.75 3.30 -12.25
N ALA A 135 -4.46 3.21 -12.60
CA ALA A 135 -3.38 3.48 -11.65
C ALA A 135 -3.40 4.93 -11.13
N ARG A 136 -3.70 5.93 -11.98
CA ARG A 136 -3.90 7.33 -11.57
C ARG A 136 -5.07 7.48 -10.60
N GLN A 137 -6.23 6.90 -10.92
CA GLN A 137 -7.40 6.90 -10.04
C GLN A 137 -7.10 6.24 -8.69
N CYS A 138 -6.43 5.09 -8.68
CA CYS A 138 -5.99 4.43 -7.44
C CYS A 138 -5.01 5.29 -6.63
N GLN A 139 -4.05 5.97 -7.27
CA GLN A 139 -3.14 6.89 -6.59
C GLN A 139 -3.88 8.09 -5.99
N PHE A 140 -4.81 8.68 -6.74
CA PHE A 140 -5.64 9.79 -6.29
C PHE A 140 -6.49 9.40 -5.08
N TYR A 141 -7.23 8.29 -5.14
CA TYR A 141 -8.05 7.78 -4.03
C TYR A 141 -7.21 7.33 -2.82
N ARG A 142 -5.93 6.98 -3.02
CA ARG A 142 -5.01 6.65 -1.92
C ARG A 142 -4.52 7.88 -1.14
N THR A 143 -4.69 9.10 -1.66
CA THR A 143 -4.32 10.32 -0.93
C THR A 143 -5.19 10.52 0.32
N GLU A 144 -4.58 10.95 1.43
CA GLU A 144 -5.33 11.25 2.67
C GLU A 144 -6.41 12.33 2.46
N ARG A 145 -6.16 13.26 1.53
CA ARG A 145 -7.10 14.32 1.15
C ARG A 145 -8.41 13.73 0.61
N VAL A 146 -8.31 12.79 -0.33
CA VAL A 146 -9.49 12.11 -0.90
C VAL A 146 -10.13 11.16 0.11
N LYS A 147 -9.36 10.41 0.90
CA LYS A 147 -9.92 9.54 1.96
C LYS A 147 -10.77 10.32 2.97
N ASN A 148 -10.27 11.46 3.46
CA ASN A 148 -11.02 12.31 4.39
C ASN A 148 -12.32 12.81 3.76
N PHE A 149 -12.28 13.24 2.50
CA PHE A 149 -13.47 13.62 1.74
C PHE A 149 -14.46 12.46 1.54
N HIS A 150 -13.99 11.26 1.17
CA HIS A 150 -14.81 10.05 1.06
C HIS A 150 -15.41 9.61 2.40
N SER A 151 -14.75 9.86 3.53
CA SER A 151 -15.33 9.63 4.86
C SER A 151 -16.51 10.56 5.14
N GLY A 152 -16.42 11.83 4.71
CA GLY A 152 -17.53 12.78 4.72
C GLY A 152 -18.67 12.37 3.78
N LEU A 153 -18.35 11.85 2.59
CA LEU A 153 -19.31 11.31 1.62
C LEU A 153 -20.09 10.13 2.20
N LEU A 154 -19.38 9.19 2.82
CA LEU A 154 -20.00 8.04 3.49
C LEU A 154 -20.93 8.51 4.63
N LEU A 155 -20.48 9.45 5.47
CA LEU A 155 -21.31 10.00 6.54
C LEU A 155 -22.58 10.67 6.01
N SER A 156 -22.49 11.45 4.92
CA SER A 156 -23.65 12.07 4.25
C SER A 156 -24.69 11.02 3.82
N ARG A 157 -24.24 9.95 3.16
CA ARG A 157 -25.10 8.84 2.71
C ARG A 157 -25.72 8.07 3.88
N VAL A 158 -24.95 7.79 4.93
CA VAL A 158 -25.46 7.15 6.15
C VAL A 158 -26.53 8.01 6.83
N MET A 159 -26.39 9.34 6.84
CA MET A 159 -27.42 10.25 7.37
C MET A 159 -28.71 10.22 6.51
N LYS A 160 -28.60 10.14 5.18
CA LYS A 160 -29.73 9.95 4.26
C LYS A 160 -30.46 8.62 4.51
N GLU A 161 -29.73 7.52 4.58
CA GLU A 161 -30.28 6.21 4.90
C GLU A 161 -30.93 6.18 6.28
N ARG A 162 -30.35 6.91 7.25
CA ARG A 162 -30.91 6.99 8.59
C ARG A 162 -32.25 7.72 8.63
N ASP A 163 -32.41 8.81 7.90
CA ASP A 163 -33.72 9.47 7.74
C ASP A 163 -34.74 8.51 7.09
N ALA A 164 -34.35 7.81 6.02
CA ALA A 164 -35.22 6.83 5.37
C ALA A 164 -35.65 5.69 6.31
N GLN A 165 -34.74 5.19 7.17
CA GLN A 165 -35.07 4.22 8.22
C GLN A 165 -36.02 4.80 9.29
N VAL A 166 -35.88 6.08 9.65
CA VAL A 166 -36.75 6.75 10.62
C VAL A 166 -38.15 6.93 10.04
N GLU A 167 -38.28 7.37 8.79
CA GLU A 167 -39.57 7.45 8.10
C GLU A 167 -40.22 6.07 7.93
N PHE A 168 -39.45 5.04 7.54
CA PHE A 168 -39.94 3.66 7.48
C PHE A 168 -40.39 3.13 8.85
N ARG A 169 -39.72 3.51 9.94
CA ARG A 169 -40.20 3.19 11.30
C ARG A 169 -41.49 3.92 11.63
N LYS A 170 -41.62 5.21 11.28
CA LYS A 170 -42.88 5.97 11.47
C LYS A 170 -44.03 5.35 10.70
N THR A 171 -43.83 4.91 9.45
CA THR A 171 -44.88 4.25 8.67
C THR A 171 -45.22 2.87 9.23
N LYS A 172 -44.24 2.10 9.71
CA LYS A 172 -44.48 0.80 10.39
C LYS A 172 -45.15 0.94 11.78
N ILE A 173 -45.02 2.08 12.43
CA ILE A 173 -45.69 2.39 13.72
C ILE A 173 -47.15 2.83 13.51
N LYS A 174 -47.56 3.21 12.30
CA LYS A 174 -49.00 3.33 11.99
C LYS A 174 -49.64 1.97 12.24
N SER A 175 -50.65 1.94 13.10
CA SER A 175 -51.25 0.71 13.56
C SER A 175 -51.88 -0.06 12.42
N ASP A 176 -51.96 -1.39 12.59
CA ASP A 176 -52.71 -2.24 11.67
C ASP A 176 -54.20 -1.95 11.90
N GLU A 177 -54.75 -1.01 11.11
CA GLU A 177 -56.14 -0.55 11.21
C GLU A 177 -57.12 -1.74 11.20
N LYS A 178 -56.77 -2.82 10.47
CA LYS A 178 -57.54 -4.07 10.43
C LYS A 178 -57.54 -4.81 11.76
N TRP A 179 -56.43 -4.78 12.51
CA TRP A 179 -56.37 -5.37 13.86
C TRP A 179 -57.21 -4.56 14.85
N GLU A 180 -57.19 -3.23 14.76
CA GLU A 180 -58.05 -2.37 15.57
C GLU A 180 -59.55 -2.56 15.25
N GLU A 181 -59.90 -2.72 13.98
CA GLU A 181 -61.27 -3.05 13.54
C GLU A 181 -61.72 -4.44 14.00
N GLN A 182 -60.85 -5.46 13.87
CA GLN A 182 -61.13 -6.80 14.40
C GLN A 182 -61.30 -6.80 15.91
N LEU A 183 -60.50 -6.03 16.65
CA LEU A 183 -60.64 -5.90 18.10
C LEU A 183 -62.00 -5.26 18.47
N LYS A 184 -62.41 -4.20 17.77
CA LYS A 184 -63.75 -3.58 17.95
C LYS A 184 -64.88 -4.59 17.70
N LEU A 185 -64.82 -5.33 16.59
CA LEU A 185 -65.81 -6.36 16.26
C LEU A 185 -65.87 -7.50 17.29
N ASN A 186 -64.73 -7.90 17.85
CA ASN A 186 -64.66 -8.93 18.89
C ASN A 186 -65.24 -8.44 20.24
N ILE A 187 -64.97 -7.18 20.61
CA ILE A 187 -65.58 -6.55 21.80
C ILE A 187 -67.10 -6.45 21.63
N GLU A 188 -67.59 -6.05 20.45
CA GLU A 188 -69.03 -5.94 20.19
C GLU A 188 -69.74 -7.30 20.20
N LYS A 189 -69.09 -8.36 19.70
CA LYS A 189 -69.58 -9.74 19.82
C LYS A 189 -69.65 -10.20 21.28
N ALA A 190 -68.59 -9.98 22.05
CA ALA A 190 -68.56 -10.35 23.47
C ALA A 190 -69.68 -9.65 24.27
N PHE A 191 -69.91 -8.37 24.00
CA PHE A 191 -71.01 -7.60 24.61
C PHE A 191 -72.39 -8.16 24.26
N LYS A 192 -72.62 -8.54 22.99
CA LYS A 192 -73.88 -9.18 22.55
C LYS A 192 -74.09 -10.55 23.20
N GLU A 193 -73.05 -11.37 23.32
CA GLU A 193 -73.13 -12.65 24.03
C GLU A 193 -73.45 -12.49 25.51
N GLU A 194 -72.86 -11.50 26.18
CA GLU A 194 -73.14 -11.21 27.59
C GLU A 194 -74.58 -10.72 27.80
N GLN A 195 -75.07 -9.86 26.90
CA GLN A 195 -76.46 -9.42 26.88
C GLN A 195 -77.44 -10.58 26.64
N GLU A 196 -77.13 -11.51 25.74
CA GLU A 196 -77.90 -12.74 25.55
C GLU A 196 -77.90 -13.65 26.79
N LYS A 197 -76.75 -13.85 27.44
CA LYS A 197 -76.64 -14.64 28.67
C LYS A 197 -77.48 -14.02 29.80
N ALA A 198 -77.42 -12.70 29.95
CA ALA A 198 -78.24 -11.96 30.93
C ALA A 198 -79.75 -12.13 30.68
N GLU A 199 -80.19 -12.05 29.42
CA GLU A 199 -81.60 -12.28 29.04
C GLU A 199 -82.04 -13.74 29.20
N ARG A 200 -81.18 -14.73 28.93
CA ARG A 200 -81.47 -16.14 29.24
C ARG A 200 -81.67 -16.33 30.75
N HIS A 201 -80.73 -15.88 31.57
CA HIS A 201 -80.87 -15.91 33.04
C HIS A 201 -82.08 -15.12 33.58
N ARG A 202 -82.56 -14.10 32.86
CA ARG A 202 -83.80 -13.39 33.19
C ARG A 202 -85.03 -14.26 32.89
N ARG A 203 -85.08 -14.89 31.71
CA ARG A 203 -86.16 -15.80 31.31
C ARG A 203 -86.26 -17.00 32.26
N ASP A 204 -85.13 -17.62 32.60
CA ASP A 204 -85.08 -18.77 33.51
C ASP A 204 -85.60 -18.41 34.91
N ARG A 205 -85.22 -17.24 35.44
CA ARG A 205 -85.74 -16.73 36.73
C ARG A 205 -87.25 -16.49 36.69
N VAL A 206 -87.78 -15.98 35.58
CA VAL A 206 -89.24 -15.78 35.41
C VAL A 206 -89.97 -17.12 35.26
N ALA A 207 -89.41 -18.09 34.55
CA ALA A 207 -89.97 -19.43 34.43
C ALA A 207 -90.04 -20.14 35.80
N LEU A 208 -88.95 -20.11 36.56
CA LEU A 208 -88.88 -20.68 37.91
C LEU A 208 -89.89 -20.03 38.87
N ALA A 209 -90.02 -18.70 38.83
CA ALA A 209 -91.02 -17.98 39.64
C ALA A 209 -92.46 -18.39 39.30
N ASN A 210 -92.77 -18.56 38.00
CA ASN A 210 -94.07 -19.04 37.55
C ASN A 210 -94.35 -20.49 37.99
N ASP A 211 -93.35 -21.37 38.01
CA ASP A 211 -93.52 -22.75 38.46
C ASP A 211 -93.65 -22.85 39.98
N HIS A 212 -92.91 -22.06 40.76
CA HIS A 212 -93.16 -21.92 42.21
C HIS A 212 -94.59 -21.42 42.49
N LEU A 213 -95.10 -20.46 41.70
CA LEU A 213 -96.48 -19.98 41.84
C LEU A 213 -97.52 -21.09 41.52
N LYS A 214 -97.27 -21.94 40.52
CA LYS A 214 -98.10 -23.12 40.22
C LYS A 214 -98.06 -24.13 41.37
N GLN A 215 -96.87 -24.41 41.94
CA GLN A 215 -96.72 -25.31 43.08
C GLN A 215 -97.49 -24.80 44.31
N TYR A 216 -97.38 -23.51 44.63
CA TYR A 216 -98.12 -22.88 45.72
C TYR A 216 -99.64 -22.98 45.54
N LYS A 217 -100.17 -22.74 44.33
CA LYS A 217 -101.60 -22.92 44.02
C LYS A 217 -102.03 -24.38 44.24
N LYS A 218 -101.28 -25.36 43.70
CA LYS A 218 -101.54 -26.80 43.91
C LYS A 218 -101.50 -27.20 45.39
N TYR A 219 -100.57 -26.64 46.17
CA TYR A 219 -100.50 -26.86 47.62
C TYR A 219 -101.73 -26.30 48.33
N LYS A 220 -102.13 -25.06 48.04
CA LYS A 220 -103.32 -24.41 48.63
C LYS A 220 -104.60 -25.19 48.32
N GLU A 221 -104.75 -25.72 47.10
CA GLU A 221 -105.85 -26.63 46.73
C GLU A 221 -105.81 -27.96 47.50
N ARG A 222 -104.63 -28.57 47.65
CA ARG A 222 -104.45 -29.81 48.42
C ARG A 222 -104.81 -29.62 49.90
N VAL A 223 -104.36 -28.53 50.53
CA VAL A 223 -104.73 -28.16 51.90
C VAL A 223 -106.24 -27.93 52.01
N SER A 224 -106.84 -27.22 51.05
CA SER A 224 -108.29 -26.97 51.03
C SER A 224 -109.11 -28.27 50.91
N LYS A 225 -108.63 -29.25 50.14
CA LYS A 225 -109.24 -30.60 50.07
C LYS A 225 -109.03 -31.37 51.37
N SER A 226 -107.82 -31.33 51.95
CA SER A 226 -107.52 -31.98 53.24
C SER A 226 -108.40 -31.47 54.38
N HIS A 227 -108.63 -30.15 54.48
CA HIS A 227 -109.59 -29.59 55.45
C HIS A 227 -111.04 -30.04 55.23
N LYS A 228 -111.47 -30.32 53.99
CA LYS A 228 -112.79 -30.90 53.73
C LYS A 228 -112.87 -32.34 54.24
N TYR A 229 -111.85 -33.15 53.94
CA TYR A 229 -111.77 -34.52 54.46
C TYR A 229 -111.67 -34.57 56.00
N GLN A 230 -110.87 -33.70 56.62
CA GLN A 230 -110.77 -33.59 58.09
C GLN A 230 -112.10 -33.23 58.75
N LYS A 231 -112.97 -32.46 58.10
CA LYS A 231 -114.32 -32.19 58.61
C LYS A 231 -115.22 -33.43 58.53
N GLN A 232 -115.20 -34.14 57.40
CA GLN A 232 -115.94 -35.39 57.21
C GLN A 232 -115.48 -36.48 58.19
N ASP A 233 -114.16 -36.60 58.36
CA ASP A 233 -113.53 -37.54 59.29
C ASP A 233 -113.85 -37.19 60.75
N ALA A 234 -113.85 -35.91 61.13
CA ALA A 234 -114.28 -35.48 62.46
C ALA A 234 -115.78 -35.72 62.74
N GLU A 235 -116.63 -35.68 61.71
CA GLU A 235 -118.05 -36.06 61.81
C GLU A 235 -118.22 -37.58 61.99
N GLU A 236 -117.41 -38.40 61.30
CA GLU A 236 -117.43 -39.85 61.43
C GLU A 236 -116.79 -40.33 62.75
N ILE A 237 -115.69 -39.72 63.20
CA ILE A 237 -115.08 -39.97 64.51
C ILE A 237 -116.07 -39.68 65.65
N LYS A 238 -116.95 -38.66 65.52
CA LYS A 238 -118.02 -38.45 66.51
C LYS A 238 -119.01 -39.62 66.55
N ARG A 239 -119.39 -40.19 65.40
CA ARG A 239 -120.22 -41.41 65.35
C ARG A 239 -119.50 -42.61 65.96
N GLN A 240 -118.23 -42.82 65.60
CA GLN A 240 -117.43 -43.94 66.11
C GLN A 240 -117.15 -43.83 67.61
N ASN A 241 -116.85 -42.65 68.15
CA ASN A 241 -116.70 -42.44 69.60
C ASN A 241 -118.00 -42.75 70.34
N SER A 242 -119.16 -42.39 69.77
CA SER A 242 -120.46 -42.75 70.34
C SER A 242 -120.66 -44.27 70.46
N LEU A 243 -120.13 -45.04 69.49
CA LEU A 243 -120.15 -46.51 69.53
C LEU A 243 -119.06 -47.07 70.46
N TYR A 244 -117.87 -46.47 70.49
CA TYR A 244 -116.75 -46.88 71.33
C TYR A 244 -117.04 -46.67 72.83
N GLU A 245 -117.76 -45.61 73.22
CA GLU A 245 -118.23 -45.47 74.60
C GLU A 245 -119.16 -46.60 75.05
N ILE A 246 -119.95 -47.17 74.13
CA ILE A 246 -120.80 -48.33 74.39
C ILE A 246 -119.94 -49.60 74.52
N GLU A 247 -118.86 -49.72 73.75
CA GLU A 247 -117.93 -50.87 73.81
C GLU A 247 -117.00 -50.81 75.03
N MET A 248 -116.51 -49.63 75.41
CA MET A 248 -115.55 -49.47 76.52
C MET A 248 -116.17 -49.76 77.88
N ARG A 249 -117.47 -49.46 78.06
CA ARG A 249 -118.23 -49.94 79.23
C ARG A 249 -118.11 -51.46 79.37
N LYS A 250 -118.22 -52.21 78.26
CA LYS A 250 -118.04 -53.68 78.22
C LYS A 250 -116.59 -54.16 78.40
N LYS A 251 -115.58 -53.35 78.04
CA LYS A 251 -114.14 -53.71 78.20
C LYS A 251 -113.60 -53.43 79.61
N VAL A 252 -114.11 -52.39 80.29
CA VAL A 252 -113.76 -52.13 81.71
C VAL A 252 -114.25 -53.26 82.61
N GLU A 253 -115.36 -53.90 82.26
CA GLU A 253 -115.83 -55.16 82.86
C GLU A 253 -114.72 -56.23 82.86
N LYS A 254 -114.00 -56.41 81.74
CA LYS A 254 -112.97 -57.44 81.55
C LYS A 254 -111.59 -57.09 82.12
N LYS A 255 -111.09 -55.86 81.96
CA LYS A 255 -109.68 -55.57 82.32
C LYS A 255 -109.35 -55.66 83.81
N LYS A 256 -110.36 -55.75 84.68
CA LYS A 256 -110.17 -56.10 86.10
C LYS A 256 -109.63 -57.52 86.29
N GLU A 257 -109.73 -58.38 85.27
CA GLU A 257 -109.32 -59.78 85.29
C GLU A 257 -107.79 -59.97 85.05
N GLU A 258 -107.12 -59.07 84.30
CA GLU A 258 -105.75 -59.31 83.78
C GLU A 258 -104.58 -58.77 84.63
N ILE A 259 -104.78 -57.69 85.41
CA ILE A 259 -103.67 -56.92 86.04
C ILE A 259 -102.84 -57.75 87.06
N HIS A 260 -103.36 -58.90 87.48
CA HIS A 260 -102.75 -59.77 88.50
C HIS A 260 -101.45 -60.49 88.05
N GLU A 261 -101.06 -60.49 86.76
CA GLU A 261 -99.99 -61.36 86.23
C GLU A 261 -98.55 -60.77 86.17
N SER A 262 -98.33 -59.55 85.64
CA SER A 262 -97.03 -59.23 84.98
C SER A 262 -95.84 -58.80 85.85
N ARG A 263 -95.92 -58.74 87.18
CA ARG A 263 -94.99 -57.95 88.04
C ARG A 263 -93.58 -58.58 88.27
N ARG A 264 -93.07 -59.43 87.38
CA ARG A 264 -92.13 -60.53 87.72
C ARG A 264 -90.69 -60.47 87.16
N LEU A 265 -90.35 -59.61 86.17
CA LEU A 265 -89.24 -59.89 85.22
C LEU A 265 -88.02 -58.91 85.14
N PHE A 266 -87.87 -57.90 86.01
CA PHE A 266 -87.07 -56.70 85.67
C PHE A 266 -85.53 -56.67 85.96
N PHE A 267 -84.97 -57.53 86.82
CA PHE A 267 -83.80 -57.13 87.64
C PHE A 267 -82.35 -57.46 87.15
N GLU A 268 -82.09 -57.85 85.89
CA GLU A 268 -80.87 -58.64 85.55
C GLU A 268 -79.65 -57.94 84.85
N HIS A 269 -79.69 -56.67 84.43
CA HIS A 269 -78.85 -56.16 83.30
C HIS A 269 -77.52 -55.37 83.58
N MET A 270 -77.08 -55.09 84.82
CA MET A 270 -76.25 -53.87 85.07
C MET A 270 -74.68 -53.87 85.00
N ASN A 271 -73.94 -54.97 84.77
CA ASN A 271 -72.54 -55.06 85.27
C ASN A 271 -71.31 -54.76 84.35
N ASP A 272 -71.39 -54.73 83.01
CA ASP A 272 -70.23 -55.06 82.14
C ASP A 272 -69.19 -53.96 81.74
N LYS A 273 -69.14 -52.77 82.35
CA LYS A 273 -68.66 -51.54 81.64
C LYS A 273 -67.18 -51.06 81.75
N ASN A 274 -66.32 -51.58 82.63
CA ASN A 274 -65.24 -50.74 83.22
C ASN A 274 -63.75 -50.83 82.73
N ILE A 275 -63.36 -51.61 81.70
CA ILE A 275 -61.95 -52.08 81.55
C ILE A 275 -60.97 -51.25 80.64
N ILE A 276 -61.43 -50.41 79.72
CA ILE A 276 -60.70 -50.09 78.45
C ILE A 276 -59.51 -49.06 78.51
N LYS A 277 -59.22 -48.37 79.62
CA LYS A 277 -58.73 -46.97 79.58
C LYS A 277 -57.20 -46.67 79.72
N ALA A 278 -56.25 -47.61 79.52
CA ALA A 278 -54.90 -47.49 80.14
C ALA A 278 -53.62 -47.43 79.24
N VAL A 279 -53.69 -47.39 77.90
CA VAL A 279 -52.53 -47.76 77.02
C VAL A 279 -51.72 -46.59 76.39
N GLU A 280 -52.21 -45.35 76.37
CA GLU A 280 -51.77 -44.33 75.39
C GLU A 280 -50.47 -43.52 75.66
N GLN A 281 -49.83 -43.60 76.84
CA GLN A 281 -48.91 -42.53 77.29
C GLN A 281 -47.41 -42.62 76.91
N GLN A 282 -46.95 -43.64 76.16
CA GLN A 282 -45.51 -44.00 76.16
C GLN A 282 -44.65 -43.47 74.97
N GLN A 283 -45.23 -42.79 73.96
CA GLN A 283 -44.56 -42.61 72.64
C GLN A 283 -43.80 -41.28 72.39
N GLN A 284 -43.82 -40.29 73.30
CA GLN A 284 -43.42 -38.90 72.95
C GLN A 284 -41.94 -38.49 73.20
N ALA A 285 -41.06 -39.38 73.66
CA ALA A 285 -39.76 -38.99 74.24
C ALA A 285 -38.52 -39.03 73.30
N GLU A 286 -38.63 -39.52 72.07
CA GLU A 286 -37.45 -39.91 71.25
C GLU A 286 -36.94 -38.85 70.24
N GLU A 287 -37.61 -37.72 70.02
CA GLU A 287 -37.33 -36.87 68.85
C GLU A 287 -36.23 -35.78 69.05
N ASP A 288 -35.96 -35.32 70.27
CA ASP A 288 -35.23 -34.06 70.53
C ASP A 288 -33.69 -34.09 70.30
N GLU A 289 -33.06 -35.26 70.19
CA GLU A 289 -31.59 -35.35 70.28
C GLU A 289 -30.83 -34.90 69.01
N LYS A 290 -31.51 -34.85 67.85
CA LYS A 290 -30.87 -34.74 66.51
C LYS A 290 -30.30 -33.36 66.16
N ILE A 291 -30.70 -32.28 66.83
CA ILE A 291 -30.46 -30.89 66.38
C ILE A 291 -29.04 -30.37 66.70
N ARG A 292 -28.33 -30.93 67.70
CA ARG A 292 -27.11 -30.32 68.25
C ARG A 292 -25.84 -30.40 67.37
N ASN A 293 -25.79 -31.26 66.36
CA ASN A 293 -24.54 -31.54 65.63
C ASN A 293 -24.15 -30.51 64.54
N PHE A 294 -25.09 -29.72 64.01
CA PHE A 294 -24.85 -28.89 62.81
C PHE A 294 -23.94 -27.66 63.05
N ILE A 295 -23.83 -27.18 64.29
CA ILE A 295 -23.19 -25.88 64.59
C ILE A 295 -21.64 -25.94 64.54
N LYS A 296 -21.02 -27.12 64.76
CA LYS A 296 -19.55 -27.24 64.84
C LYS A 296 -18.82 -27.03 63.51
N ALA A 297 -19.48 -27.20 62.35
CA ALA A 297 -18.82 -27.14 61.05
C ALA A 297 -18.41 -25.72 60.61
N LYS A 298 -19.14 -24.68 61.02
CA LYS A 298 -19.05 -23.33 60.42
C LYS A 298 -17.81 -22.52 60.84
N LYS A 299 -17.08 -22.93 61.89
CA LYS A 299 -15.90 -22.19 62.42
C LYS A 299 -14.58 -22.40 61.67
N ARG A 300 -14.42 -23.47 60.86
CA ARG A 300 -13.12 -23.78 60.22
C ARG A 300 -12.77 -22.92 59.00
N LEU A 301 -13.74 -22.26 58.37
CA LEU A 301 -13.52 -21.51 57.12
C LEU A 301 -12.82 -20.15 57.30
N THR A 302 -12.75 -19.61 58.52
CA THR A 302 -12.24 -18.25 58.77
C THR A 302 -10.73 -18.18 58.93
N GLN A 303 -10.05 -19.27 59.33
CA GLN A 303 -8.59 -19.27 59.57
C GLN A 303 -7.77 -19.13 58.28
N MET A 304 -8.24 -19.66 57.15
CA MET A 304 -7.53 -19.67 55.86
C MET A 304 -7.31 -18.27 55.22
N ARG A 305 -7.86 -17.20 55.80
CA ARG A 305 -7.80 -15.85 55.21
C ARG A 305 -6.58 -15.03 55.65
N ASN A 306 -6.05 -15.29 56.86
CA ASN A 306 -5.04 -14.41 57.47
C ASN A 306 -3.59 -14.72 57.04
N GLU A 307 -3.34 -15.87 56.43
CA GLU A 307 -1.97 -16.30 56.07
C GLU A 307 -1.43 -15.61 54.80
N LYS A 308 -2.28 -14.98 53.98
CA LYS A 308 -1.87 -14.31 52.72
C LYS A 308 -1.41 -12.85 52.87
N GLU A 309 -1.62 -12.20 54.00
CA GLU A 309 -1.22 -10.79 54.18
C GLU A 309 0.23 -10.64 54.67
N ALA A 310 0.84 -11.69 55.25
CA ALA A 310 2.19 -11.65 55.82
C ALA A 310 3.33 -11.68 54.78
N GLU A 311 3.07 -12.09 53.54
CA GLU A 311 4.11 -12.33 52.52
C GLU A 311 4.61 -11.04 51.84
N THR A 312 3.87 -9.93 51.95
CA THR A 312 4.17 -8.67 51.24
C THR A 312 5.20 -7.77 51.92
N HIS A 313 5.51 -8.00 53.21
CA HIS A 313 6.40 -7.13 53.98
C HIS A 313 7.91 -7.46 53.88
N ARG A 314 8.29 -8.65 53.39
CA ARG A 314 9.70 -9.10 53.36
C ARG A 314 10.56 -8.50 52.24
N LEU A 315 9.96 -7.83 51.26
CA LEU A 315 10.64 -7.39 50.02
C LEU A 315 11.20 -5.95 50.05
N MET A 316 11.09 -5.21 51.16
CA MET A 316 11.50 -3.78 51.21
C MET A 316 12.84 -3.47 51.90
N GLU A 317 13.46 -4.40 52.63
CA GLU A 317 14.65 -4.08 53.46
C GLU A 317 16.01 -4.40 52.82
N GLU A 318 16.08 -5.27 51.81
CA GLU A 318 17.36 -5.75 51.24
C GLU A 318 18.12 -4.73 50.35
N ARG A 319 17.58 -3.52 50.12
CA ARG A 319 18.12 -2.57 49.12
C ARG A 319 19.10 -1.52 49.68
N ARG A 320 19.34 -1.41 50.99
CA ARG A 320 19.95 -0.19 51.58
C ARG A 320 21.36 -0.26 52.18
N GLU A 321 21.93 -1.41 52.53
CA GLU A 321 23.03 -1.42 53.53
C GLU A 321 24.48 -1.69 53.07
N ARG A 322 24.77 -2.24 51.88
CA ARG A 322 26.13 -2.78 51.60
C ARG A 322 26.95 -2.17 50.45
N ILE A 323 26.55 -1.02 49.91
CA ILE A 323 27.35 -0.29 48.89
C ILE A 323 28.50 0.54 49.50
N ASN A 324 28.41 1.01 50.75
CA ASN A 324 29.23 2.14 51.21
C ASN A 324 30.52 1.82 52.00
N ASN A 325 30.69 0.63 52.58
CA ASN A 325 31.63 0.47 53.72
C ASN A 325 32.90 -0.37 53.44
N PHE A 326 33.37 -0.53 52.19
CA PHE A 326 34.57 -1.37 51.92
C PHE A 326 35.56 -0.90 50.83
N LEU A 327 35.33 0.24 50.15
CA LEU A 327 36.19 0.70 49.05
C LEU A 327 36.98 2.00 49.34
N SER A 328 36.77 2.63 50.49
CA SER A 328 37.39 3.90 50.86
C SER A 328 38.79 3.80 51.49
N GLU A 329 39.18 2.63 52.00
CA GLU A 329 40.36 2.50 52.88
C GLU A 329 41.64 2.07 52.14
N LEU A 330 41.54 1.46 50.94
CA LEU A 330 42.68 0.83 50.25
C LEU A 330 43.57 1.77 49.39
N ILE A 331 43.26 3.08 49.34
CA ILE A 331 43.91 4.02 48.39
C ILE A 331 45.00 4.90 49.04
N LYS A 332 45.14 4.90 50.38
CA LYS A 332 45.92 5.93 51.11
C LYS A 332 47.36 5.57 51.55
N GLU A 333 47.89 4.39 51.26
CA GLU A 333 49.04 3.84 52.02
C GLU A 333 50.25 3.32 51.18
N LYS A 334 50.49 3.84 49.97
CA LYS A 334 51.49 3.27 49.02
C LYS A 334 52.38 4.27 48.25
N LEU A 335 52.75 5.43 48.81
CA LEU A 335 53.72 6.38 48.22
C LEU A 335 54.67 7.00 49.28
N ASP A 336 55.98 6.68 49.22
CA ASP A 336 57.17 7.59 49.30
C ASP A 336 58.47 6.99 49.94
N ASN A 337 59.63 7.64 49.62
CA ASN A 337 61.06 7.39 49.99
C ASN A 337 61.81 6.26 49.22
N GLU A 338 63.16 6.21 49.03
CA GLU A 338 64.37 7.00 49.42
C GLU A 338 65.34 7.22 48.20
N ASP A 339 66.41 8.04 48.33
CA ASP A 339 67.33 8.47 47.22
C ASP A 339 68.79 8.83 47.68
N LEU A 340 69.66 7.90 48.16
CA LEU A 340 70.94 8.26 48.86
C LEU A 340 72.18 7.30 48.76
N ILE A 341 72.88 7.11 47.61
CA ILE A 341 74.20 6.40 47.56
C ILE A 341 75.20 6.91 46.46
N ILE A 342 76.06 7.92 46.72
CA ILE A 342 77.22 8.31 45.85
C ILE A 342 78.35 9.00 46.68
N ALA A 343 79.63 8.57 46.54
CA ALA A 343 80.91 9.37 46.60
C ALA A 343 82.15 8.63 47.20
N ARG A 344 83.23 8.36 46.41
CA ARG A 344 84.51 7.78 46.96
C ARG A 344 85.83 8.09 46.19
N ASP A 345 86.71 7.11 45.95
CA ASP A 345 88.19 7.19 45.74
C ASP A 345 88.71 7.76 44.40
N ILE A 346 90.03 8.08 44.31
CA ILE A 346 90.67 8.62 43.08
C ILE A 346 92.12 8.11 42.74
N ALA A 347 93.18 8.44 43.50
CA ALA A 347 94.54 8.64 42.90
C ALA A 347 95.79 8.01 43.58
N GLU A 348 96.72 7.47 42.78
CA GLU A 348 98.12 7.02 43.05
C GLU A 348 98.93 6.95 41.70
N ALA A 349 100.28 7.17 41.63
CA ALA A 349 101.01 7.58 40.38
C ALA A 349 102.46 7.02 40.05
N GLU A 350 103.39 7.85 39.51
CA GLU A 350 104.58 7.50 38.65
C GLU A 350 105.98 7.23 39.32
N ALA A 351 106.98 6.75 38.53
CA ALA A 351 108.35 6.37 38.97
C ALA A 351 109.53 6.64 37.93
N GLU A 352 110.59 5.79 37.87
CA GLU A 352 111.92 5.99 37.23
C GLU A 352 112.03 6.03 35.67
N ARG A 353 113.25 6.27 35.10
CA ARG A 353 113.53 6.15 33.63
C ARG A 353 115.00 5.98 33.08
N GLU A 354 116.10 6.29 33.79
CA GLU A 354 117.33 6.94 33.24
C GLU A 354 118.58 6.09 32.73
N LYS A 355 119.83 6.55 33.01
CA LYS A 355 121.26 6.11 32.77
C LYS A 355 121.84 5.73 31.38
N ARG A 356 121.08 5.68 30.28
CA ARG A 356 121.51 5.01 29.01
C ARG A 356 122.38 5.80 28.01
N GLU A 357 123.24 6.73 28.41
CA GLU A 357 123.62 7.86 27.52
C GLU A 357 124.93 7.81 26.70
N ILE A 358 126.10 7.46 27.26
CA ILE A 358 127.39 8.00 26.74
C ILE A 358 128.02 7.27 25.52
N GLU A 359 128.12 5.93 25.49
CA GLU A 359 128.80 5.17 24.40
C GLU A 359 128.22 5.40 23.00
N ARG A 360 127.03 5.98 22.92
CA ARG A 360 126.40 6.42 21.67
C ARG A 360 127.29 7.40 20.88
N TYR A 361 128.16 8.17 21.56
CA TYR A 361 128.66 9.45 21.02
C TYR A 361 129.64 9.40 19.84
N GLU A 362 130.48 8.37 19.69
CA GLU A 362 131.47 8.34 18.59
C GLU A 362 130.97 7.68 17.30
N LYS A 363 130.22 6.58 17.39
CA LYS A 363 129.49 6.02 16.23
C LYS A 363 128.57 7.07 15.62
N ASN A 364 127.88 7.83 16.48
CA ASN A 364 127.10 8.99 16.07
C ASN A 364 127.88 9.95 15.16
N LYS A 365 129.22 10.11 15.24
CA LYS A 365 129.94 11.18 14.52
C LYS A 365 130.12 10.90 13.03
N GLU A 366 130.46 9.68 12.65
CA GLU A 366 130.59 9.29 11.23
C GLU A 366 129.23 9.00 10.62
N GLU A 367 128.35 8.36 11.39
CA GLU A 367 126.92 8.26 11.06
C GLU A 367 126.36 9.67 10.81
N VAL A 368 126.62 10.67 11.65
CA VAL A 368 126.17 12.07 11.45
C VAL A 368 126.66 12.68 10.14
N LYS A 369 127.83 12.31 9.61
CA LYS A 369 128.31 12.82 8.30
C LYS A 369 127.58 12.18 7.13
N ALA A 370 127.49 10.85 7.08
CA ALA A 370 126.71 10.15 6.05
C ALA A 370 125.23 10.55 6.12
N ILE A 371 124.69 10.68 7.33
CA ILE A 371 123.37 11.22 7.62
C ILE A 371 123.28 12.69 7.16
N ALA A 372 124.31 13.53 7.26
CA ALA A 372 124.25 14.93 6.80
C ALA A 372 124.15 15.04 5.27
N GLU A 373 124.88 14.23 4.52
CA GLU A 373 124.82 14.21 3.05
C GLU A 373 123.49 13.59 2.57
N TYR A 374 123.07 12.48 3.16
CA TYR A 374 121.74 11.91 2.93
C TYR A 374 120.64 12.89 3.31
N ARG A 375 120.74 13.60 4.46
CA ARG A 375 119.82 14.69 4.84
C ARG A 375 119.82 15.80 3.80
N ALA A 376 120.95 16.20 3.23
CA ALA A 376 120.97 17.25 2.21
C ALA A 376 120.20 16.85 0.93
N ILE A 377 120.35 15.60 0.48
CA ILE A 377 119.60 15.05 -0.66
C ILE A 377 118.11 14.89 -0.30
N VAL A 378 117.80 14.30 0.85
CA VAL A 378 116.43 14.17 1.36
C VAL A 378 115.77 15.52 1.55
N MET A 379 116.48 16.56 1.99
CA MET A 379 115.94 17.91 2.12
C MET A 379 115.60 18.51 0.75
N LYS A 380 116.43 18.33 -0.29
CA LYS A 380 116.08 18.76 -1.66
C LYS A 380 114.89 18.00 -2.23
N ASN A 381 114.88 16.67 -2.13
CA ASN A 381 113.77 15.85 -2.60
C ASN A 381 112.48 16.17 -1.81
N LYS A 382 112.59 16.38 -0.49
CA LYS A 382 111.47 16.81 0.37
C LYS A 382 110.99 18.21 0.03
N GLU A 383 111.86 19.14 -0.34
CA GLU A 383 111.44 20.45 -0.85
C GLU A 383 110.68 20.33 -2.18
N GLU A 384 111.10 19.44 -3.08
CA GLU A 384 110.42 19.20 -4.35
C GLU A 384 109.10 18.45 -4.18
N GLU A 385 109.05 17.43 -3.32
CA GLU A 385 107.79 16.81 -2.87
C GLU A 385 106.89 17.83 -2.19
N GLU A 386 107.38 18.70 -1.32
CA GLU A 386 106.59 19.77 -0.70
C GLU A 386 106.09 20.79 -1.73
N ARG A 387 106.86 21.11 -2.77
CA ARG A 387 106.39 21.91 -3.91
C ARG A 387 105.28 21.19 -4.66
N GLN A 388 105.44 19.91 -4.98
CA GLN A 388 104.42 19.10 -5.67
C GLN A 388 103.16 18.91 -4.81
N ARG A 389 103.29 18.62 -3.51
CA ARG A 389 102.18 18.55 -2.54
C ARG A 389 101.45 19.88 -2.44
N LYS A 390 102.16 21.02 -2.44
CA LYS A 390 101.53 22.36 -2.46
C LYS A 390 100.83 22.69 -3.77
N ILE A 391 101.28 22.13 -4.90
CA ILE A 391 100.58 22.24 -6.18
C ILE A 391 99.33 21.35 -6.18
N SER A 392 99.48 20.06 -5.87
CA SER A 392 98.37 19.10 -5.81
C SER A 392 97.31 19.48 -4.78
N ALA A 393 97.69 20.01 -3.60
CA ALA A 393 96.75 20.52 -2.61
C ALA A 393 95.99 21.77 -3.09
N LYS A 394 96.59 22.62 -3.93
CA LYS A 394 95.89 23.73 -4.58
C LYS A 394 94.92 23.23 -5.66
N GLU A 395 95.32 22.23 -6.44
CA GLU A 395 94.45 21.60 -7.45
C GLU A 395 93.25 20.92 -6.78
N GLN A 396 93.48 20.11 -5.73
CA GLN A 396 92.44 19.51 -4.90
C GLN A 396 91.52 20.56 -4.28
N LEU A 397 92.07 21.66 -3.75
CA LEU A 397 91.26 22.77 -3.22
C LEU A 397 90.39 23.42 -4.31
N LEU A 398 90.93 23.64 -5.51
CA LEU A 398 90.17 24.17 -6.64
C LEU A 398 89.06 23.21 -7.10
N ASP A 399 89.30 21.90 -7.07
CA ASP A 399 88.30 20.90 -7.44
C ASP A 399 87.23 20.71 -6.37
N ILE A 400 87.58 20.82 -5.08
CA ILE A 400 86.61 20.92 -3.97
C ILE A 400 85.74 22.17 -4.15
N LEU A 401 86.34 23.35 -4.40
CA LEU A 401 85.58 24.59 -4.60
C LEU A 401 84.63 24.53 -5.81
N LYS A 402 85.04 23.88 -6.91
CA LYS A 402 84.15 23.60 -8.06
C LYS A 402 83.02 22.64 -7.69
N ALA A 403 83.32 21.56 -6.95
CA ALA A 403 82.33 20.59 -6.51
C ALA A 403 81.30 21.24 -5.55
N ASP A 404 81.75 22.06 -4.61
CA ASP A 404 80.90 22.84 -3.71
C ASP A 404 80.02 23.84 -4.49
N GLN A 405 80.56 24.52 -5.50
CA GLN A 405 79.77 25.40 -6.35
C GLN A 405 78.66 24.63 -7.09
N ILE A 406 79.01 23.50 -7.73
CA ILE A 406 78.04 22.64 -8.44
C ILE A 406 76.98 22.10 -7.46
N PHE A 407 77.39 21.70 -6.25
CA PHE A 407 76.49 21.23 -5.21
C PHE A 407 75.50 22.34 -4.75
N LEU A 408 76.00 23.56 -4.54
CA LEU A 408 75.16 24.71 -4.18
C LEU A 408 74.19 25.11 -5.30
N GLU A 409 74.61 25.04 -6.57
CA GLU A 409 73.74 25.25 -7.71
C GLU A 409 72.66 24.16 -7.82
N HIS A 410 73.03 22.90 -7.62
CA HIS A 410 72.10 21.76 -7.59
C HIS A 410 71.08 21.86 -6.43
N GLU A 411 71.52 22.24 -5.22
CA GLU A 411 70.63 22.47 -4.07
C GLU A 411 69.67 23.65 -4.30
N LYS A 412 70.13 24.74 -4.93
CA LYS A 412 69.25 25.85 -5.35
C LYS A 412 68.21 25.37 -6.36
N GLU A 413 68.61 24.62 -7.37
CA GLU A 413 67.70 24.14 -8.42
C GLU A 413 66.69 23.10 -7.88
N LYS A 414 67.12 22.23 -6.96
CA LYS A 414 66.23 21.31 -6.23
C LYS A 414 65.19 22.05 -5.38
N LYS A 415 65.59 23.12 -4.69
CA LYS A 415 64.65 24.00 -3.94
C LYS A 415 63.67 24.68 -4.88
N ARG A 416 64.13 25.23 -6.01
CA ARG A 416 63.24 25.82 -7.03
C ARG A 416 62.22 24.83 -7.58
N LYS A 417 62.64 23.59 -7.89
CA LYS A 417 61.73 22.53 -8.34
C LYS A 417 60.68 22.17 -7.28
N ALA A 418 61.09 22.04 -6.02
CA ALA A 418 60.17 21.81 -4.91
C ALA A 418 59.17 22.99 -4.74
N ASP A 419 59.64 24.24 -4.82
CA ASP A 419 58.76 25.42 -4.77
C ASP A 419 57.76 25.45 -5.95
N GLU A 420 58.21 25.11 -7.16
CA GLU A 420 57.34 25.00 -8.34
C GLU A 420 56.32 23.88 -8.24
N GLU A 421 56.69 22.72 -7.66
CA GLU A 421 55.78 21.62 -7.37
C GLU A 421 54.75 22.00 -6.30
N CYS A 422 55.18 22.64 -5.20
CA CYS A 422 54.28 23.15 -4.16
C CYS A 422 53.28 24.16 -4.73
N ARG A 423 53.70 25.07 -5.62
CA ARG A 423 52.78 26.00 -6.32
C ARG A 423 51.80 25.26 -7.22
N LYS A 424 52.25 24.28 -8.02
CA LYS A 424 51.36 23.46 -8.88
C LYS A 424 50.30 22.72 -8.06
N VAL A 425 50.67 22.17 -6.90
CA VAL A 425 49.73 21.52 -5.97
C VAL A 425 48.77 22.53 -5.36
N GLN A 426 49.25 23.71 -4.96
CA GLN A 426 48.41 24.79 -4.44
C GLN A 426 47.39 25.27 -5.48
N ASP A 427 47.81 25.50 -6.73
CA ASP A 427 46.93 25.90 -7.83
C ASP A 427 45.89 24.81 -8.13
N ALA A 428 46.28 23.54 -8.14
CA ALA A 428 45.36 22.42 -8.32
C ALA A 428 44.32 22.34 -7.18
N HIS A 429 44.73 22.54 -5.93
CA HIS A 429 43.81 22.64 -4.79
C HIS A 429 42.86 23.85 -4.92
N ILE A 430 43.34 25.02 -5.33
CA ILE A 430 42.50 26.21 -5.57
C ILE A 430 41.46 25.93 -6.66
N GLN A 431 41.85 25.30 -7.78
CA GLN A 431 40.94 24.89 -8.85
C GLN A 431 39.91 23.87 -8.36
N GLN A 432 40.32 22.88 -7.54
CA GLN A 432 39.41 21.91 -6.95
C GLN A 432 38.42 22.56 -5.97
N MET A 433 38.87 23.50 -5.13
CA MET A 433 38.02 24.29 -4.25
C MET A 433 37.01 25.13 -5.04
N ALA A 434 37.44 25.78 -6.13
CA ALA A 434 36.56 26.54 -7.01
C ALA A 434 35.50 25.65 -7.68
N LYS A 435 35.90 24.48 -8.21
CA LYS A 435 34.99 23.48 -8.78
C LYS A 435 33.99 22.96 -7.74
N ASN A 436 34.45 22.62 -6.53
CA ASN A 436 33.58 22.16 -5.46
C ASN A 436 32.58 23.25 -5.02
N LYS A 437 33.03 24.52 -4.94
CA LYS A 437 32.16 25.67 -4.62
C LYS A 437 31.12 25.94 -5.72
N PHE A 438 31.49 25.73 -6.99
CA PHE A 438 30.56 25.82 -8.12
C PHE A 438 29.52 24.69 -8.10
N ASN A 439 29.97 23.44 -7.94
CA ASN A 439 29.09 22.27 -7.81
C ASN A 439 28.12 22.41 -6.62
N ALA A 440 28.59 22.94 -5.48
CA ALA A 440 27.75 23.18 -4.31
C ALA A 440 26.70 24.29 -4.52
N LYS A 441 26.95 25.26 -5.42
CA LYS A 441 25.93 26.22 -5.86
C LYS A 441 24.89 25.55 -6.76
N LEU A 442 25.35 24.82 -7.78
CA LEU A 442 24.47 24.08 -8.68
C LEU A 442 23.57 23.07 -7.94
N SER A 443 24.10 22.36 -6.92
CA SER A 443 23.30 21.47 -6.08
C SER A 443 22.18 22.23 -5.36
N LYS A 444 22.50 23.38 -4.74
CA LYS A 444 21.50 24.22 -4.06
C LYS A 444 20.47 24.80 -5.02
N GLU A 445 20.87 25.22 -6.21
CA GLU A 445 19.96 25.69 -7.25
C GLU A 445 19.02 24.56 -7.70
N ALA A 446 19.55 23.36 -7.94
CA ALA A 446 18.76 22.17 -8.28
C ALA A 446 17.84 21.71 -7.13
N GLU A 447 18.27 21.82 -5.87
CA GLU A 447 17.43 21.56 -4.68
C GLU A 447 16.27 22.56 -4.60
N ILE A 448 16.53 23.85 -4.81
CA ILE A 448 15.50 24.91 -4.84
C ILE A 448 14.50 24.66 -5.98
N ASP A 449 14.98 24.32 -7.18
CA ASP A 449 14.11 24.04 -8.32
C ASP A 449 13.33 22.73 -8.14
N TYR A 450 13.91 21.71 -7.52
CA TYR A 450 13.19 20.50 -7.12
C TYR A 450 12.07 20.80 -6.11
N CYS A 451 12.32 21.66 -5.10
CA CYS A 451 11.29 22.13 -4.18
C CYS A 451 10.17 22.88 -4.92
N ARG A 452 10.50 23.83 -5.80
CA ARG A 452 9.53 24.58 -6.62
C ARG A 452 8.66 23.66 -7.49
N LEU A 453 9.27 22.68 -8.16
CA LEU A 453 8.55 21.68 -8.96
C LEU A 453 7.63 20.82 -8.09
N THR A 454 8.08 20.42 -6.89
CA THR A 454 7.27 19.66 -5.94
C THR A 454 6.08 20.46 -5.42
N GLU A 455 6.28 21.74 -5.13
CA GLU A 455 5.21 22.67 -4.73
C GLU A 455 4.20 22.90 -5.87
N ALA A 456 4.67 23.08 -7.12
CA ALA A 456 3.80 23.20 -8.29
C ALA A 456 2.93 21.95 -8.50
N ILE A 457 3.53 20.76 -8.41
CA ILE A 457 2.80 19.48 -8.50
C ILE A 457 1.80 19.32 -7.35
N ALA A 458 2.11 19.80 -6.15
CA ALA A 458 1.16 19.79 -5.02
C ALA A 458 -0.03 20.72 -5.26
N VAL A 459 0.21 21.92 -5.83
CA VAL A 459 -0.84 22.88 -6.22
C VAL A 459 -1.74 22.30 -7.33
N GLU A 460 -1.17 21.62 -8.33
CA GLU A 460 -1.96 20.96 -9.37
C GLU A 460 -2.84 19.84 -8.80
N LYS A 461 -2.30 18.99 -7.93
CA LYS A 461 -3.06 17.92 -7.25
C LYS A 461 -4.17 18.44 -6.34
N GLU A 462 -3.96 19.55 -5.62
CA GLU A 462 -5.04 20.17 -4.84
C GLU A 462 -6.10 20.79 -5.77
N LYS A 463 -5.73 21.36 -6.94
CA LYS A 463 -6.72 21.80 -7.95
C LYS A 463 -7.54 20.62 -8.51
N GLU A 464 -6.90 19.50 -8.83
CA GLU A 464 -7.58 18.26 -9.24
C GLU A 464 -8.56 17.79 -8.16
N PHE A 465 -8.13 17.77 -6.90
CA PHE A 465 -8.98 17.44 -5.75
C PHE A 465 -10.17 18.41 -5.61
N GLN A 466 -9.94 19.72 -5.72
CA GLN A 466 -10.99 20.74 -5.60
C GLN A 466 -11.99 20.72 -6.76
N ASN A 467 -11.58 20.28 -7.95
CA ASN A 467 -12.50 20.03 -9.07
C ASN A 467 -13.39 18.82 -8.77
N TYR A 468 -12.77 17.67 -8.45
CA TYR A 468 -13.46 16.45 -8.08
C TYR A 468 -14.43 16.64 -6.90
N ALA A 469 -13.99 17.35 -5.86
CA ALA A 469 -14.81 17.60 -4.68
C ALA A 469 -16.03 18.49 -4.99
N ARG A 470 -15.91 19.44 -5.93
CA ARG A 470 -17.05 20.23 -6.41
C ARG A 470 -18.05 19.36 -7.18
N GLU A 471 -17.61 18.53 -8.12
CA GLU A 471 -18.48 17.61 -8.87
C GLU A 471 -19.25 16.64 -7.93
N VAL A 472 -18.56 16.11 -6.91
CA VAL A 472 -19.19 15.25 -5.90
C VAL A 472 -20.15 16.01 -4.98
N ILE A 473 -19.82 17.24 -4.57
CA ILE A 473 -20.73 18.09 -3.79
C ILE A 473 -21.96 18.49 -4.61
N GLU A 474 -21.80 18.85 -5.88
CA GLU A 474 -22.90 19.21 -6.78
C GLU A 474 -23.85 18.02 -6.98
N SER A 475 -23.33 16.84 -7.34
CA SER A 475 -24.14 15.64 -7.50
C SER A 475 -24.84 15.18 -6.20
N GLU A 476 -24.17 15.24 -5.05
CA GLU A 476 -24.82 14.93 -3.77
C GLU A 476 -25.76 16.03 -3.28
N SER A 477 -25.59 17.30 -3.69
CA SER A 477 -26.52 18.38 -3.36
C SER A 477 -27.87 18.21 -4.07
N GLN A 478 -27.85 17.76 -5.33
CA GLN A 478 -29.04 17.39 -6.09
C GLN A 478 -29.76 16.19 -5.45
N SER A 479 -28.99 15.22 -4.91
CA SER A 479 -29.53 13.99 -4.33
C SER A 479 -29.99 14.14 -2.87
N THR A 480 -29.32 15.00 -2.09
CA THR A 480 -29.34 15.02 -0.62
C THR A 480 -29.00 16.42 -0.07
N ASN A 481 -29.73 17.45 -0.50
CA ASN A 481 -29.51 18.86 -0.12
C ASN A 481 -29.31 19.11 1.41
N LYS A 482 -29.87 18.24 2.26
CA LYS A 482 -29.79 18.32 3.74
C LYS A 482 -28.44 17.88 4.35
N TYR A 483 -27.64 17.04 3.68
CA TYR A 483 -26.48 16.35 4.29
C TYR A 483 -25.12 16.66 3.66
N ILE A 484 -24.98 17.86 3.10
CA ILE A 484 -23.75 18.30 2.41
C ILE A 484 -22.62 18.71 3.41
N TYR A 485 -22.96 19.10 4.64
CA TYR A 485 -22.00 19.68 5.60
C TYR A 485 -20.70 18.86 5.83
N PRO A 486 -20.72 17.51 5.97
CA PRO A 486 -19.49 16.72 6.12
C PRO A 486 -18.52 16.86 4.92
N LEU A 487 -19.04 16.98 3.70
CA LEU A 487 -18.24 17.16 2.48
C LEU A 487 -17.59 18.55 2.47
N VAL A 488 -18.37 19.60 2.75
CA VAL A 488 -17.88 20.99 2.80
C VAL A 488 -16.81 21.16 3.87
N LYS A 489 -17.01 20.56 5.05
CA LYS A 489 -16.00 20.55 6.13
C LYS A 489 -14.70 19.89 5.68
N ALA A 490 -14.76 18.71 5.06
CA ALA A 490 -13.57 18.03 4.55
C ALA A 490 -12.84 18.85 3.47
N VAL A 491 -13.56 19.55 2.59
CA VAL A 491 -12.95 20.45 1.60
C VAL A 491 -12.24 21.64 2.26
N GLN A 492 -12.85 22.25 3.28
CA GLN A 492 -12.27 23.40 4.01
C GLN A 492 -11.03 23.07 4.84
N GLU A 493 -10.81 21.80 5.21
CA GLU A 493 -9.69 21.42 6.10
C GLU A 493 -8.29 21.61 5.48
N GLY A 494 -8.17 21.69 4.16
CA GLY A 494 -6.91 21.89 3.43
C GLY A 494 -5.99 20.65 3.37
N PRO A 495 -4.95 20.67 2.52
CA PRO A 495 -3.92 19.64 2.49
C PRO A 495 -3.07 19.67 3.77
N GLY A 496 -2.79 18.50 4.34
CA GLY A 496 -2.01 18.33 5.58
C GLY A 496 -2.83 18.01 6.83
N GLY A 497 -4.14 18.26 6.84
CA GLY A 497 -5.05 17.85 7.94
C GLY A 497 -4.76 18.50 9.30
N GLY A 498 -3.87 19.50 9.35
CA GLY A 498 -3.55 20.24 10.57
C GLY A 498 -4.66 21.19 11.02
N HIS A 499 -4.51 21.72 12.23
CA HIS A 499 -5.42 22.73 12.77
C HIS A 499 -4.90 24.18 12.61
N GLY A 500 -3.64 24.36 12.15
CA GLY A 500 -3.02 25.68 11.98
C GLY A 500 -3.67 26.56 10.89
N PRO A 501 -3.16 27.78 10.66
CA PRO A 501 -3.55 28.60 9.52
C PRO A 501 -3.09 27.94 8.21
N VAL A 502 -3.79 28.24 7.12
CA VAL A 502 -3.48 27.76 5.77
C VAL A 502 -2.38 28.66 5.18
N PHE A 503 -1.23 28.09 4.84
CA PHE A 503 -0.15 28.84 4.20
C PHE A 503 -0.36 28.87 2.68
N VAL A 504 -0.92 29.98 2.19
CA VAL A 504 -1.23 30.18 0.77
C VAL A 504 0.04 30.06 -0.10
N ASP A 505 1.16 30.61 0.37
CA ASP A 505 2.43 30.65 -0.35
C ASP A 505 3.12 29.27 -0.50
N ARG A 506 2.73 28.28 0.31
CA ARG A 506 3.25 26.89 0.25
C ARG A 506 2.18 25.90 -0.18
N GLY A 507 1.51 26.20 -1.29
CA GLY A 507 0.51 25.32 -1.91
C GLY A 507 -0.71 25.04 -1.02
N GLY A 508 -1.07 25.97 -0.13
CA GLY A 508 -2.20 25.81 0.79
C GLY A 508 -1.96 24.80 1.91
N LEU A 509 -0.71 24.39 2.17
CA LEU A 509 -0.40 23.45 3.26
C LEU A 509 -0.92 24.00 4.59
N ARG A 510 -1.63 23.17 5.35
CA ARG A 510 -2.13 23.47 6.69
C ARG A 510 -1.38 22.64 7.73
N PRO A 511 -0.37 23.21 8.41
CA PRO A 511 0.47 22.45 9.33
C PRO A 511 -0.32 21.96 10.53
N SER A 512 -0.05 20.72 10.93
CA SER A 512 -0.23 20.31 12.31
C SER A 512 0.85 21.01 13.13
N TYR A 513 0.48 22.02 13.91
CA TYR A 513 1.33 22.48 15.01
C TYR A 513 1.40 21.37 16.04
N GLN A 514 2.36 20.45 15.87
CA GLN A 514 2.88 19.69 16.99
C GLN A 514 3.58 20.70 17.89
N THR A 515 2.87 21.11 18.94
CA THR A 515 3.41 21.90 20.04
C THR A 515 4.42 21.02 20.76
N ASN A 516 5.65 21.06 20.28
CA ASN A 516 6.79 20.37 20.87
C ASN A 516 7.51 21.34 21.81
N ASP A 517 7.78 20.92 23.04
CA ASP A 517 8.76 21.61 23.88
C ASP A 517 10.16 21.54 23.24
N VAL A 518 11.12 22.29 23.77
CA VAL A 518 12.55 22.27 23.35
C VAL A 518 13.16 20.86 23.39
N THR A 519 12.55 19.93 24.14
CA THR A 519 12.90 18.52 24.27
C THR A 519 12.28 17.60 23.20
N GLY A 520 11.45 18.12 22.29
CA GLY A 520 10.79 17.33 21.23
C GLY A 520 9.57 16.52 21.68
N VAL A 521 9.11 16.68 22.92
CA VAL A 521 7.92 15.98 23.44
C VAL A 521 6.65 16.68 22.99
N GLN A 522 5.72 15.92 22.39
CA GLN A 522 4.41 16.40 21.95
C GLN A 522 3.55 16.80 23.17
N LEU A 523 3.19 18.08 23.29
CA LEU A 523 2.37 18.57 24.40
C LEU A 523 0.99 17.90 24.41
N PRO A 524 0.42 17.61 25.61
CA PRO A 524 -0.90 17.01 25.72
C PRO A 524 -1.97 17.80 24.97
N PHE A 525 -2.86 17.10 24.28
CA PHE A 525 -3.94 17.71 23.51
C PHE A 525 -4.92 18.42 24.45
N TYR A 526 -4.77 19.74 24.60
CA TYR A 526 -5.67 20.59 25.37
C TYR A 526 -7.04 20.65 24.67
N ASN A 527 -7.87 19.64 24.94
CA ASN A 527 -9.27 19.66 24.61
C ASN A 527 -9.90 20.90 25.24
N SER A 528 -10.33 21.85 24.40
CA SER A 528 -11.08 23.05 24.79
C SER A 528 -12.54 22.74 25.19
N HIS A 529 -12.76 21.58 25.81
CA HIS A 529 -13.91 21.35 26.67
C HIS A 529 -13.76 22.31 27.84
N GLY A 530 -14.41 23.48 27.70
CA GLY A 530 -14.35 24.56 28.66
C GLY A 530 -14.67 24.05 30.06
N SER A 531 -13.61 23.81 30.84
CA SER A 531 -13.79 23.34 32.20
C SER A 531 -14.59 24.41 32.92
N LYS A 532 -15.65 24.02 33.64
CA LYS A 532 -16.48 24.94 34.43
C LYS A 532 -15.75 25.40 35.70
N TYR A 533 -14.44 25.64 35.61
CA TYR A 533 -13.66 26.29 36.64
C TYR A 533 -14.08 27.74 36.72
N ASN A 534 -14.80 28.04 37.79
CA ASN A 534 -15.41 29.32 38.03
C ASN A 534 -14.32 30.36 38.38
N PHE A 535 -13.76 31.01 37.36
CA PHE A 535 -12.57 31.89 37.43
C PHE A 535 -12.73 33.07 38.40
N GLN A 536 -13.97 33.39 38.80
CA GLN A 536 -14.25 34.37 39.86
C GLN A 536 -13.72 33.92 41.23
N ARG A 537 -13.73 32.62 41.56
CA ARG A 537 -13.18 32.11 42.84
C ARG A 537 -11.66 32.18 42.93
N SER A 538 -10.94 32.01 41.82
CA SER A 538 -9.48 32.14 41.79
C SER A 538 -9.03 33.60 41.83
N LYS A 539 -9.75 34.53 41.15
CA LYS A 539 -9.48 35.98 41.24
C LYS A 539 -9.48 36.49 42.68
N GLN A 540 -10.51 36.15 43.48
CA GLN A 540 -10.58 36.52 44.90
C GLN A 540 -9.41 35.97 45.73
N ARG A 541 -8.91 34.77 45.39
CA ARG A 541 -7.83 34.10 46.12
C ARG A 541 -6.43 34.60 45.74
N LEU A 542 -6.31 35.29 44.60
CA LEU A 542 -5.07 35.87 44.08
C LEU A 542 -5.02 37.40 44.21
N GLY A 543 -5.98 38.03 44.90
CA GLY A 543 -5.98 39.47 45.19
C GLY A 543 -6.28 40.38 43.99
N PHE A 544 -6.66 39.83 42.82
CA PHE A 544 -6.98 40.63 41.64
C PHE A 544 -8.44 41.11 41.66
N THR A 545 -8.66 42.29 42.22
CA THR A 545 -9.92 43.04 42.13
C THR A 545 -9.93 43.98 40.93
N TRP A 546 -10.39 43.47 39.79
CA TRP A 546 -10.89 44.21 38.61
C TRP A 546 -11.99 43.36 37.95
#